data_AF-A0A7V4Y5R0-F1
#
_entry.id   AF-A0A7V4Y5R0-F1
#
_cell.length_a   1.000
_cell.length_b   1.000
_cell.length_c   1.000
_cell.angle_alpha   90.00
_cell.angle_beta   90.00
_cell.angle_gamma   90.00
#
_symmetry.space_group_name_H-M   'P 1'
#
loop_
_entity.id
_entity.type
_entity.pdbx_description
1 polymer ?
#
loop_
_entity_poly.entity_id
_entity_poly.type
_entity_poly.pdbx_seq_one_letter_code
_entity_poly.pdbx_strand_id
1 'polypeptide(L)'
;MADIMAGSQAKDRKTKELLRTFWLQVSNIPGGQKIKRCLQCGTCTGSCPVSPTMDIMPREVIALFRAGDMESILKSRTIWICASCYACTVRCPVGIKVTDILYALKRLAMENNLFPARFPVHALSRSFVSLVNFFGRSYEPGLLILFYLRTKPARLLGLLPLAWKLWRHGRISFLPRGIKRKKDLQALLKEAEIMEMIIPWEPEPVPGH
;
A
#
# COMPACT_ATOMS: atom_id res chain seq x y z
N MET A 1 17.48 -34.25 -6.68
CA MET A 1 16.41 -33.97 -7.66
C MET A 1 15.02 -33.92 -7.02
N ALA A 2 14.67 -34.86 -6.13
CA ALA A 2 13.40 -34.83 -5.39
C ALA A 2 13.19 -33.54 -4.56
N ASP A 3 14.22 -33.04 -3.87
CA ASP A 3 14.13 -31.79 -3.09
C ASP A 3 13.94 -30.53 -3.97
N ILE A 4 14.51 -30.53 -5.18
CA ILE A 4 14.34 -29.44 -6.15
C ILE A 4 12.92 -29.47 -6.74
N MET A 5 12.38 -30.66 -6.99
CA MET A 5 11.00 -30.82 -7.45
C MET A 5 9.98 -30.52 -6.37
N ALA A 6 10.23 -30.91 -5.12
CA ALA A 6 9.40 -30.56 -3.96
C ALA A 6 9.41 -29.04 -3.70
N GLY A 7 10.57 -28.40 -3.82
CA GLY A 7 10.71 -26.93 -3.74
C GLY A 7 9.98 -26.19 -4.86
N SER A 8 10.00 -26.72 -6.08
CA SER A 8 9.25 -26.19 -7.24
C SER A 8 7.74 -26.31 -7.06
N GLN A 9 7.25 -27.49 -6.63
CA GLN A 9 5.83 -27.72 -6.39
C GLN A 9 5.27 -26.90 -5.21
N ALA A 10 6.05 -26.73 -4.14
CA ALA A 10 5.66 -25.87 -3.01
C ALA A 10 5.57 -24.39 -3.43
N LYS A 11 6.49 -23.95 -4.30
CA LYS A 11 6.48 -22.59 -4.86
C LYS A 11 5.26 -22.37 -5.76
N ASP A 12 4.95 -23.31 -6.64
CA ASP A 12 3.77 -23.25 -7.51
C ASP A 12 2.45 -23.20 -6.71
N ARG A 13 2.32 -24.02 -5.66
CA ARG A 13 1.15 -24.02 -4.77
C ARG A 13 0.95 -22.66 -4.08
N LYS A 14 2.02 -22.06 -3.55
CA LYS A 14 1.96 -20.74 -2.88
C LYS A 14 1.60 -19.62 -3.85
N THR A 15 2.13 -19.65 -5.07
CA THR A 15 1.80 -18.66 -6.11
C THR A 15 0.32 -18.74 -6.51
N LYS A 16 -0.21 -19.96 -6.68
CA LYS A 16 -1.64 -20.18 -6.98
C LYS A 16 -2.55 -19.67 -5.86
N GLU A 17 -2.15 -19.87 -4.61
CA GLU A 17 -2.87 -19.36 -3.45
C GLU A 17 -2.88 -17.82 -3.42
N LEU A 18 -1.72 -17.17 -3.58
CA LEU A 18 -1.61 -15.71 -3.66
C LEU A 18 -2.45 -15.12 -4.80
N LEU A 19 -2.43 -15.77 -5.97
CA LEU A 19 -3.22 -15.36 -7.12
C LEU A 19 -4.72 -15.47 -6.84
N ARG A 20 -5.17 -16.55 -6.20
CA ARG A 20 -6.56 -16.74 -5.79
C ARG A 20 -7.01 -15.66 -4.81
N THR A 21 -6.24 -15.43 -3.75
CA THR A 21 -6.53 -14.41 -2.74
C THR A 21 -6.61 -13.01 -3.36
N PHE A 22 -5.71 -12.72 -4.30
CA PHE A 22 -5.74 -11.45 -5.00
C PHE A 22 -6.97 -11.30 -5.91
N TRP A 23 -7.38 -12.34 -6.65
CA TRP A 23 -8.61 -12.29 -7.45
C TRP A 23 -9.85 -12.05 -6.59
N LEU A 24 -9.89 -12.57 -5.37
CA LEU A 24 -10.95 -12.24 -4.40
C LEU A 24 -10.92 -10.75 -4.05
N GLN A 25 -9.74 -10.19 -3.73
CA GLN A 25 -9.60 -8.76 -3.46
C GLN A 25 -9.99 -7.88 -4.66
N VAL A 26 -9.59 -8.26 -5.89
CA VAL A 26 -9.98 -7.54 -7.12
C VAL A 26 -11.48 -7.63 -7.37
N SER A 27 -12.11 -8.75 -7.03
CA SER A 27 -13.57 -8.92 -7.15
C SER A 27 -14.33 -8.01 -6.19
N ASN A 28 -13.72 -7.65 -5.05
CA ASN A 28 -14.27 -6.69 -4.10
C ASN A 28 -14.10 -5.22 -4.54
N ILE A 29 -13.30 -4.95 -5.57
CA ILE A 29 -13.18 -3.60 -6.14
C ILE A 29 -14.32 -3.40 -7.15
N PRO A 30 -15.14 -2.35 -7.04
CA PRO A 30 -16.19 -2.06 -8.02
C PRO A 30 -15.62 -1.95 -9.43
N GLY A 31 -16.05 -2.87 -10.31
CA GLY A 31 -15.54 -2.96 -11.68
C GLY A 31 -14.09 -3.47 -11.81
N GLY A 32 -13.51 -4.07 -10.75
CA GLY A 32 -12.15 -4.62 -10.75
C GLY A 32 -11.91 -5.68 -11.82
N GLN A 33 -12.97 -6.41 -12.20
CA GLN A 33 -12.95 -7.41 -13.30
C GLN A 33 -12.47 -6.83 -14.64
N LYS A 34 -12.62 -5.51 -14.86
CA LYS A 34 -12.15 -4.81 -16.08
C LYS A 34 -10.64 -4.96 -16.31
N ILE A 35 -9.87 -5.33 -15.29
CA ILE A 35 -8.43 -5.62 -15.44
C ILE A 35 -8.15 -6.70 -16.50
N LYS A 36 -9.07 -7.67 -16.67
CA LYS A 36 -8.98 -8.73 -17.70
C LYS A 36 -9.02 -8.16 -19.12
N ARG A 37 -9.63 -6.98 -19.30
CA ARG A 37 -9.79 -6.27 -20.57
C ARG A 37 -8.67 -5.25 -20.85
N CYS A 38 -7.57 -5.29 -20.08
CA CYS A 38 -6.46 -4.36 -20.26
C CYS A 38 -5.84 -4.47 -21.67
N LEU A 39 -5.83 -3.36 -22.40
CA LEU A 39 -5.24 -3.25 -23.75
C LEU A 39 -3.72 -3.05 -23.75
N GLN A 40 -3.09 -2.94 -22.58
CA GLN A 40 -1.64 -2.68 -22.45
C GLN A 40 -1.17 -1.39 -23.16
N CYS A 41 -2.05 -0.39 -23.30
CA CYS A 41 -1.78 0.88 -24.00
C CYS A 41 -0.76 1.80 -23.29
N GLY A 42 -0.48 1.61 -22.01
CA GLY A 42 0.54 2.39 -21.29
C GLY A 42 0.12 3.76 -20.76
N THR A 43 -1.13 4.19 -20.96
CA THR A 43 -1.64 5.48 -20.41
C THR A 43 -1.43 5.60 -18.91
N CYS A 44 -1.58 4.51 -18.15
CA CYS A 44 -1.36 4.47 -16.71
C CYS A 44 0.10 4.77 -16.32
N THR A 45 1.05 4.35 -17.16
CA THR A 45 2.48 4.58 -16.95
C THR A 45 2.84 6.02 -17.32
N GLY A 46 2.44 6.48 -18.51
CA GLY A 46 2.70 7.85 -18.95
C GLY A 46 2.02 8.92 -18.09
N SER A 47 0.91 8.59 -17.43
CA SER A 47 0.24 9.50 -16.50
C SER A 47 0.82 9.51 -15.09
N CYS A 48 1.69 8.56 -14.76
CA CYS A 48 2.17 8.39 -13.39
C CYS A 48 3.38 9.28 -13.12
N PRO A 49 3.28 10.26 -12.20
CA PRO A 49 4.41 11.16 -11.89
C PRO A 49 5.56 10.44 -11.16
N VAL A 50 5.27 9.29 -10.53
CA VAL A 50 6.25 8.50 -9.77
C VAL A 50 6.87 7.38 -10.63
N SER A 51 6.41 7.19 -11.87
CA SER A 51 6.89 6.11 -12.72
C SER A 51 8.41 6.09 -12.97
N PRO A 52 9.15 7.22 -13.02
CA PRO A 52 10.60 7.18 -13.17
C PRO A 52 11.35 6.53 -11.99
N THR A 53 10.71 6.46 -10.83
CA THR A 53 11.28 5.87 -9.60
C THR A 53 10.70 4.47 -9.31
N MET A 54 9.75 4.01 -10.13
CA MET A 54 9.18 2.67 -10.04
C MET A 54 10.11 1.64 -10.68
N ASP A 55 10.24 0.50 -10.01
CA ASP A 55 10.95 -0.68 -10.50
C ASP A 55 10.11 -1.52 -11.47
N ILE A 56 8.78 -1.45 -11.36
CA ILE A 56 7.83 -2.08 -12.28
C ILE A 56 6.72 -1.06 -12.55
N MET A 57 6.55 -0.61 -13.78
CA MET A 57 5.58 0.43 -14.07
C MET A 57 4.14 -0.10 -13.97
N PRO A 58 3.12 0.76 -13.75
CA PRO A 58 1.74 0.31 -13.54
C PRO A 58 1.17 -0.56 -14.68
N ARG A 59 1.61 -0.35 -15.93
CA ARG A 59 1.24 -1.20 -17.07
C ARG A 59 1.79 -2.61 -16.91
N GLU A 60 3.06 -2.71 -16.51
CA GLU A 60 3.79 -3.96 -16.34
C GLU A 60 3.25 -4.74 -15.15
N VAL A 61 2.88 -4.07 -14.06
CA VAL A 61 2.18 -4.72 -12.93
C VAL A 61 0.91 -5.44 -13.40
N ILE A 62 0.10 -4.80 -14.25
CA ILE A 62 -1.10 -5.43 -14.80
C ILE A 62 -0.75 -6.61 -15.73
N ALA A 63 0.34 -6.50 -16.50
CA ALA A 63 0.81 -7.58 -17.37
C ALA A 63 1.29 -8.80 -16.56
N LEU A 64 2.16 -8.59 -15.58
CA LEU A 64 2.65 -9.61 -14.66
C LEU A 64 1.49 -10.27 -13.90
N PHE A 65 0.51 -9.46 -13.50
CA PHE A 65 -0.68 -9.98 -12.83
C PHE A 65 -1.46 -10.94 -13.74
N ARG A 66 -1.69 -10.55 -15.01
CA ARG A 66 -2.35 -11.43 -15.99
C ARG A 66 -1.54 -12.68 -16.29
N ALA A 67 -0.21 -12.61 -16.17
CA ALA A 67 0.69 -13.75 -16.30
C ALA A 67 0.77 -14.62 -15.03
N GLY A 68 0.14 -14.20 -13.92
CA GLY A 68 0.17 -14.91 -12.64
C GLY A 68 1.46 -14.74 -11.84
N ASP A 69 2.36 -13.85 -12.24
CA ASP A 69 3.63 -13.59 -11.52
C ASP A 69 3.42 -12.64 -10.33
N MET A 70 2.83 -13.19 -9.27
CA MET A 70 2.56 -12.46 -8.04
C MET A 70 3.83 -12.16 -7.24
N GLU A 71 4.84 -13.03 -7.30
CA GLU A 71 6.05 -12.89 -6.50
C GLU A 71 6.84 -11.63 -6.89
N SER A 72 7.01 -11.39 -8.19
CA SER A 72 7.67 -10.19 -8.71
C SER A 72 6.94 -8.91 -8.29
N ILE A 73 5.60 -8.93 -8.36
CA ILE A 73 4.77 -7.77 -7.98
C ILE A 73 4.87 -7.48 -6.49
N LEU A 74 4.73 -8.50 -5.62
CA LEU A 74 4.69 -8.30 -4.18
C LEU A 74 6.06 -7.93 -3.59
N LYS A 75 7.16 -8.34 -4.25
CA LYS A 75 8.53 -7.92 -3.89
C LYS A 75 8.92 -6.55 -4.46
N SER A 76 8.10 -5.97 -5.33
CA SER A 76 8.37 -4.70 -5.97
C SER A 76 8.23 -3.52 -5.01
N ARG A 77 9.01 -2.45 -5.24
CA ARG A 77 8.86 -1.16 -4.54
C ARG A 77 7.64 -0.37 -5.04
N THR A 78 7.17 -0.67 -6.24
CA THR A 78 6.11 0.06 -6.94
C THR A 78 4.83 0.19 -6.12
N ILE A 79 4.35 -0.91 -5.53
CA ILE A 79 3.12 -0.92 -4.72
C ILE A 79 3.26 -0.07 -3.45
N TRP A 80 4.49 0.24 -3.04
CA TRP A 80 4.77 1.04 -1.85
C TRP A 80 4.97 2.52 -2.11
N ILE A 81 5.54 2.87 -3.27
CA ILE A 81 5.83 4.26 -3.64
C ILE A 81 4.70 4.90 -4.46
N CYS A 82 3.69 4.12 -4.85
CA CYS A 82 2.47 4.65 -5.45
C CYS A 82 1.89 5.76 -4.55
N ALA A 83 1.76 6.96 -5.10
CA ALA A 83 1.22 8.12 -4.40
C ALA A 83 -0.32 8.11 -4.29
N SER A 84 -0.98 7.08 -4.84
CA SER A 84 -2.45 6.96 -4.89
C SER A 84 -3.16 8.23 -5.39
N CYS A 85 -2.60 8.89 -6.42
CA CYS A 85 -3.13 10.14 -6.98
C CYS A 85 -4.30 9.93 -7.97
N TYR A 86 -4.68 8.69 -8.28
CA TYR A 86 -5.77 8.32 -9.18
C TYR A 86 -5.65 8.73 -10.66
N ALA A 87 -4.59 9.43 -11.08
CA ALA A 87 -4.41 9.87 -12.47
C ALA A 87 -4.48 8.71 -13.49
N CYS A 88 -3.88 7.56 -13.16
CA CYS A 88 -3.92 6.36 -14.00
C CYS A 88 -5.31 5.72 -14.08
N THR A 89 -6.11 5.81 -13.02
CA THR A 89 -7.48 5.30 -12.97
C THR A 89 -8.40 6.16 -13.85
N VAL A 90 -8.31 7.49 -13.73
CA VAL A 90 -9.15 8.45 -14.46
C VAL A 90 -8.88 8.40 -15.97
N ARG A 91 -7.61 8.30 -16.36
CA ARG A 91 -7.20 8.34 -17.77
C ARG A 91 -7.25 6.98 -18.48
N CYS A 92 -7.62 5.91 -17.78
CA CYS A 92 -7.66 4.59 -18.40
C CYS A 92 -8.82 4.52 -19.42
N PRO A 93 -8.58 4.27 -20.72
CA PRO A 93 -9.65 4.21 -21.72
C PRO A 93 -10.60 3.02 -21.52
N VAL A 94 -10.15 1.97 -20.82
CA VAL A 94 -10.97 0.80 -20.46
C VAL A 94 -11.72 1.01 -19.13
N GLY A 95 -11.38 2.06 -18.37
CA GLY A 95 -11.93 2.31 -17.05
C GLY A 95 -11.42 1.35 -15.97
N ILE A 96 -10.16 0.89 -16.07
CA ILE A 96 -9.53 0.04 -15.06
C ILE A 96 -9.17 0.87 -13.82
N LYS A 97 -9.53 0.36 -12.65
CA LYS A 97 -9.24 0.92 -11.33
C LYS A 97 -7.79 0.64 -10.88
N VAL A 98 -6.81 1.12 -11.67
CA VAL A 98 -5.38 0.78 -11.50
C VAL A 98 -4.86 1.14 -10.10
N THR A 99 -5.29 2.27 -9.56
CA THR A 99 -4.87 2.70 -8.21
C THR A 99 -5.34 1.73 -7.14
N ASP A 100 -6.60 1.32 -7.20
CA ASP A 100 -7.21 0.38 -6.26
C ASP A 100 -6.58 -1.01 -6.33
N ILE A 101 -6.24 -1.46 -7.55
CA ILE A 101 -5.49 -2.70 -7.79
C ILE A 101 -4.11 -2.66 -7.12
N LEU A 102 -3.35 -1.56 -7.29
CA LEU A 102 -2.05 -1.38 -6.63
C LEU A 102 -2.18 -1.35 -5.10
N TYR A 103 -3.27 -0.76 -4.58
CA TYR A 103 -3.54 -0.74 -3.14
C TYR A 103 -3.89 -2.14 -2.59
N ALA A 104 -4.68 -2.92 -3.32
CA ALA A 104 -4.96 -4.32 -2.99
C ALA A 104 -3.66 -5.15 -2.95
N LEU A 105 -2.77 -4.98 -3.93
CA LEU A 105 -1.46 -5.65 -3.93
C LEU A 105 -0.62 -5.26 -2.71
N LYS A 106 -0.63 -3.98 -2.32
CA LYS A 106 0.05 -3.50 -1.11
C LYS A 106 -0.50 -4.15 0.15
N ARG A 107 -1.84 -4.29 0.28
CA ARG A 107 -2.47 -4.99 1.42
C ARG A 107 -2.10 -6.46 1.46
N LEU A 108 -2.18 -7.15 0.32
CA LEU A 108 -1.78 -8.55 0.23
C LEU A 108 -0.31 -8.76 0.59
N ALA A 109 0.58 -7.86 0.15
CA ALA A 109 1.99 -7.86 0.54
C ALA A 109 2.16 -7.70 2.06
N MET A 110 1.35 -6.83 2.69
CA MET A 110 1.34 -6.63 4.15
C MET A 110 0.90 -7.87 4.92
N GLU A 111 -0.23 -8.47 4.54
CA GLU A 111 -0.79 -9.67 5.17
C GLU A 111 0.19 -10.85 5.12
N ASN A 112 0.93 -10.97 4.01
CA ASN A 112 1.86 -12.08 3.78
C ASN A 112 3.30 -11.78 4.21
N ASN A 113 3.56 -10.60 4.79
CA ASN A 113 4.91 -10.13 5.15
C ASN A 113 5.91 -10.19 3.97
N LEU A 114 5.44 -9.93 2.75
CA LEU A 114 6.23 -9.93 1.53
C LEU A 114 6.62 -8.50 1.19
N PHE A 115 7.85 -8.12 1.54
CA PHE A 115 8.36 -6.76 1.35
C PHE A 115 9.76 -6.79 0.72
N PRO A 116 10.15 -5.74 -0.03
CA PRO A 116 11.53 -5.59 -0.44
C PRO A 116 12.46 -5.53 0.78
N ALA A 117 13.55 -6.30 0.76
CA ALA A 117 14.53 -6.29 1.84
C ALA A 117 15.09 -4.86 2.08
N ARG A 118 15.21 -4.46 3.35
CA ARG A 118 15.72 -3.14 3.78
C ARG A 118 14.86 -1.95 3.35
N PHE A 119 13.56 -2.13 3.15
CA PHE A 119 12.66 -1.04 2.74
C PHE A 119 11.94 -0.41 3.95
N PRO A 120 12.30 0.84 4.36
CA PRO A 120 11.82 1.42 5.61
C PRO A 120 10.37 1.91 5.56
N VAL A 121 9.77 2.01 4.36
CA VAL A 121 8.45 2.62 4.17
C VAL A 121 7.36 1.87 4.92
N HIS A 122 7.44 0.54 5.05
CA HIS A 122 6.50 -0.23 5.86
C HIS A 122 6.59 0.16 7.35
N ALA A 123 7.81 0.26 7.90
CA ALA A 123 8.02 0.67 9.29
C ALA A 123 7.57 2.12 9.54
N LEU A 124 7.80 3.01 8.56
CA LEU A 124 7.31 4.39 8.59
C LEU A 124 5.78 4.43 8.59
N SER A 125 5.14 3.71 7.66
CA SER A 125 3.68 3.64 7.53
C SER A 125 3.03 3.11 8.82
N ARG A 126 3.57 2.03 9.40
CA ARG A 126 3.06 1.48 10.66
C ARG A 126 3.20 2.46 11.82
N SER A 127 4.33 3.17 11.90
CA SER A 127 4.56 4.19 12.92
C SER A 127 3.62 5.38 12.76
N PHE A 128 3.39 5.81 11.52
CA PHE A 128 2.46 6.89 11.18
C PHE A 128 1.02 6.54 11.53
N VAL A 129 0.51 5.41 11.04
CA VAL A 129 -0.87 4.97 11.30
C VAL A 129 -1.11 4.81 12.80
N SER A 130 -0.16 4.23 13.54
CA SER A 130 -0.29 4.09 15.00
C SER A 130 -0.42 5.43 15.72
N LEU A 131 0.37 6.44 15.34
CA LEU A 131 0.29 7.77 15.94
C LEU A 131 -1.00 8.51 15.55
N VAL A 132 -1.40 8.42 14.28
CA VAL A 132 -2.64 9.05 13.81
C VAL A 132 -3.85 8.41 14.46
N ASN A 133 -3.90 7.08 14.61
CA ASN A 133 -5.01 6.40 15.27
C ASN A 133 -5.10 6.74 16.76
N PHE A 134 -3.98 7.09 17.40
CA PHE A 134 -3.94 7.46 18.81
C PHE A 134 -4.22 8.96 19.06
N PHE A 135 -3.58 9.85 18.30
CA PHE A 135 -3.70 11.30 18.48
C PHE A 135 -4.80 11.94 17.62
N GLY A 136 -5.20 11.29 16.54
CA GLY A 136 -6.12 11.80 15.51
C GLY A 136 -5.50 12.83 14.56
N ARG A 137 -4.21 13.14 14.71
CA ARG A 137 -3.45 14.06 13.83
C ARG A 137 -2.02 13.57 13.67
N SER A 138 -1.37 13.99 12.57
CA SER A 138 0.06 13.75 12.37
C SER A 138 0.87 14.52 13.42
N TYR A 139 1.73 13.80 14.14
CA TYR A 139 2.69 14.36 15.10
C TYR A 139 4.12 14.01 14.64
N GLU A 140 4.73 14.93 13.88
CA GLU A 140 5.94 14.64 13.11
C GLU A 140 7.17 14.27 13.97
N PRO A 141 7.50 14.98 15.07
CA PRO A 141 8.61 14.59 15.93
C PRO A 141 8.38 13.21 16.57
N GLY A 142 7.16 12.94 17.01
CA GLY A 142 6.79 11.62 17.54
C GLY A 142 6.91 10.53 16.49
N LEU A 143 6.52 10.82 15.24
CA LEU A 143 6.67 9.89 14.11
C LEU A 143 8.14 9.56 13.87
N LEU A 144 9.00 10.57 13.79
CA LEU A 144 10.43 10.34 13.57
C LEU A 144 11.06 9.56 14.72
N ILE A 145 10.76 9.92 15.97
CA ILE A 145 11.25 9.19 17.15
C ILE A 145 10.79 7.73 17.08
N LEU A 146 9.50 7.49 16.89
CA LEU A 146 8.92 6.15 16.85
C LEU A 146 9.47 5.30 15.70
N PHE A 147 9.65 5.90 14.52
CA PHE A 147 10.23 5.26 13.35
C PHE A 147 11.71 4.89 13.58
N TYR A 148 12.53 5.81 14.10
CA TYR A 148 13.95 5.55 14.34
C TYR A 148 14.19 4.60 15.50
N LEU A 149 13.36 4.62 16.55
CA LEU A 149 13.43 3.63 17.63
C LEU A 149 13.16 2.21 17.11
N ARG A 150 12.28 2.05 16.12
CA ARG A 150 11.97 0.73 15.52
C ARG A 150 12.98 0.27 14.47
N THR A 151 13.65 1.19 13.80
CA THR A 151 14.54 0.86 12.68
C THR A 151 16.02 0.92 13.07
N LYS A 152 16.49 2.08 13.54
CA LYS A 152 17.90 2.35 13.86
C LYS A 152 17.99 3.44 14.93
N PRO A 153 17.97 3.10 16.23
CA PRO A 153 17.94 4.10 17.32
C PRO A 153 19.15 5.03 17.30
N ALA A 154 20.33 4.55 16.88
CA ALA A 154 21.54 5.36 16.74
C ALA A 154 21.37 6.57 15.80
N ARG A 155 20.51 6.48 14.76
CA ARG A 155 20.24 7.60 13.84
C ARG A 155 19.51 8.76 14.52
N LEU A 156 18.81 8.50 15.63
CA LEU A 156 18.08 9.53 16.37
C LEU A 156 19.04 10.55 16.99
N LEU A 157 20.20 10.10 17.47
CA LEU A 157 21.25 10.98 18.01
C LEU A 157 21.78 11.94 16.95
N GLY A 158 21.93 11.46 15.71
CA GLY A 158 22.36 12.29 14.58
C GLY A 158 21.35 13.37 14.16
N LEU A 159 20.09 13.25 14.57
CA LEU A 159 19.05 14.25 14.29
C LEU A 159 18.95 15.35 15.35
N LEU A 160 19.61 15.19 16.50
CA LEU A 160 19.59 16.18 17.59
C LEU A 160 20.03 17.59 17.14
N PRO A 161 21.08 17.78 16.32
CA PRO A 161 21.47 19.12 15.86
C PRO A 161 20.40 19.80 15.00
N LEU A 162 19.72 19.03 14.14
CA LEU A 162 18.62 19.53 13.32
C LEU A 162 17.39 19.86 14.19
N ALA A 163 17.06 18.97 15.12
CA ALA A 163 15.97 19.16 16.07
C ALA A 163 16.18 20.43 16.92
N TRP A 164 17.41 20.65 17.41
CA TRP A 164 17.78 21.87 18.14
C TRP A 164 17.59 23.14 17.29
N LYS A 165 18.10 23.15 16.05
CA LYS A 165 17.95 24.29 15.13
C LYS A 165 16.48 24.61 14.87
N LEU A 166 15.67 23.60 14.56
CA LEU A 166 14.25 23.80 14.25
C LEU A 166 13.45 24.21 15.49
N TRP A 167 13.76 23.65 16.67
CA TRP A 167 13.15 24.05 17.93
C TRP A 167 13.45 25.51 18.27
N ARG A 168 14.70 25.97 18.11
CA ARG A 168 15.11 27.36 18.34
C ARG A 168 14.37 28.36 17.43
N HIS A 169 13.96 27.94 16.25
CA HIS A 169 13.16 28.74 15.32
C HIS A 169 11.64 28.56 15.47
N GLY A 170 11.17 27.85 16.50
CA GLY A 170 9.75 27.60 16.73
C GLY A 170 9.07 26.73 15.67
N ARG A 171 9.86 26.02 14.84
CA ARG A 171 9.37 25.22 13.70
C ARG A 171 9.06 23.76 14.07
N ILE A 172 9.30 23.37 15.33
CA ILE A 172 8.96 22.05 15.88
C ILE A 172 8.15 22.22 17.16
N SER A 173 7.06 21.47 17.27
CA SER A 173 6.30 21.30 18.51
C SER A 173 6.52 19.87 19.02
N PHE A 174 7.13 19.68 20.19
CA PHE A 174 7.32 18.36 20.82
C PHE A 174 6.11 17.88 21.63
N LEU A 175 5.09 18.74 21.82
CA LEU A 175 3.83 18.31 22.40
C LEU A 175 2.85 17.94 21.28
N PRO A 176 2.27 16.73 21.31
CA PRO A 176 1.27 16.32 20.33
C PRO A 176 -0.01 17.14 20.49
N ARG A 177 -0.49 17.76 19.42
CA ARG A 177 -1.83 18.38 19.36
C ARG A 177 -2.82 17.37 18.79
N GLY A 178 -3.65 16.79 19.66
CA GLY A 178 -4.66 15.82 19.26
C GLY A 178 -5.99 16.44 18.85
N ILE A 179 -6.88 15.65 18.25
CA ILE A 179 -8.28 16.04 18.05
C ILE A 179 -9.06 16.01 19.37
N LYS A 180 -10.17 16.76 19.45
CA LYS A 180 -11.05 16.79 20.64
C LYS A 180 -11.79 15.46 20.85
N ARG A 181 -12.36 14.88 19.79
CA ARG A 181 -13.21 13.68 19.82
C ARG A 181 -12.44 12.41 19.41
N LYS A 182 -11.43 12.04 20.21
CA LYS A 182 -10.59 10.85 19.92
C LYS A 182 -11.37 9.53 19.99
N LYS A 183 -12.30 9.42 20.94
CA LYS A 183 -13.12 8.21 21.14
C LYS A 183 -14.00 7.93 19.92
N ASP A 184 -14.65 8.97 19.38
CA ASP A 184 -15.49 8.86 18.18
C ASP A 184 -14.66 8.39 16.97
N LEU A 185 -13.45 8.92 16.80
CA LEU A 185 -12.53 8.46 15.75
C LEU A 185 -12.18 6.98 15.93
N GLN A 186 -11.84 6.55 17.15
CA GLN A 186 -11.51 5.14 17.41
C GLN A 186 -12.71 4.22 17.17
N ALA A 187 -13.92 4.64 17.51
CA ALA A 187 -15.14 3.91 17.22
C ALA A 187 -15.38 3.79 15.71
N LEU A 188 -15.21 4.88 14.97
CA LEU A 188 -15.35 4.89 13.51
C LEU A 188 -14.31 4.00 12.83
N LEU A 189 -13.05 4.06 13.27
CA LEU A 189 -11.98 3.21 12.74
C LEU A 189 -12.25 1.73 13.00
N LYS A 190 -12.76 1.40 14.20
CA LYS A 190 -13.15 0.02 14.54
C LYS A 190 -14.26 -0.49 13.63
N GLU A 191 -15.27 0.35 13.37
CA GLU A 191 -16.37 -0.02 12.45
C GLU A 191 -15.86 -0.19 11.02
N ALA A 192 -15.00 0.72 10.54
CA ALA A 192 -14.40 0.61 9.22
C ALA A 192 -13.57 -0.68 9.05
N GLU A 193 -12.79 -1.06 10.07
CA GLU A 193 -11.99 -2.30 10.08
C GLU A 193 -12.89 -3.55 10.05
N ILE A 194 -14.03 -3.51 10.73
CA ILE A 194 -15.07 -4.54 10.66
C ILE A 194 -15.65 -4.63 9.25
N MET A 195 -16.00 -3.50 8.63
CA MET A 195 -16.52 -3.48 7.25
C MET A 195 -15.50 -4.02 6.23
N GLU A 196 -14.22 -3.70 6.39
CA GLU A 196 -13.15 -4.24 5.55
C GLU A 196 -12.97 -5.76 5.70
N MET A 197 -13.28 -6.32 6.87
CA MET A 197 -13.28 -7.78 7.12
C MET A 197 -14.54 -8.50 6.62
N ILE A 198 -15.68 -7.81 6.49
CA ILE A 198 -17.00 -8.44 6.29
C ILE A 198 -17.44 -8.55 4.82
N ILE A 199 -16.95 -7.74 3.88
CA ILE A 199 -17.60 -7.61 2.56
C ILE A 199 -16.86 -8.32 1.41
N PRO A 200 -17.40 -9.43 0.85
CA PRO A 200 -17.46 -9.65 -0.59
C PRO A 200 -18.45 -8.65 -1.20
N TRP A 201 -18.02 -7.84 -2.18
CA TRP A 201 -18.89 -6.83 -2.80
C TRP A 201 -20.03 -7.51 -3.58
N GLU A 202 -21.28 -7.22 -3.23
CA GLU A 202 -22.44 -7.50 -4.09
C GLU A 202 -22.67 -6.30 -5.03
N PRO A 203 -22.76 -6.52 -6.35
CA PRO A 203 -23.03 -5.44 -7.29
C PRO A 203 -24.40 -4.78 -7.07
N GLU A 204 -24.43 -3.46 -6.97
CA GLU A 204 -25.62 -2.74 -7.42
C GLU A 204 -25.77 -2.93 -8.94
N PRO A 205 -26.99 -3.19 -9.46
CA PRO A 205 -27.22 -3.28 -10.89
C PRO A 205 -26.91 -1.92 -11.53
N VAL A 206 -26.04 -1.93 -12.53
CA VAL A 206 -25.68 -0.74 -13.30
C VAL A 206 -26.91 -0.32 -14.12
N PRO A 207 -27.51 0.88 -13.90
CA PRO A 207 -28.60 1.33 -14.74
C PRO A 207 -28.04 1.70 -16.12
N GLY A 208 -28.40 0.91 -17.14
CA GLY A 208 -28.44 1.37 -18.53
C GLY A 208 -27.14 1.37 -19.36
N HIS A 209 -26.35 0.29 -19.36
CA HIS A 209 -25.40 -0.01 -20.44
C HIS A 209 -25.37 -1.51 -20.77
#